data_AF-A0A7S4UUY3-F1
#
_entry.id   AF-A0A7S4UUY3-F1
#
_cell.length_a   1.000
_cell.length_b   1.000
_cell.length_c   1.000
_cell.angle_alpha   90.00
_cell.angle_beta   90.00
_cell.angle_gamma   90.00
#
_symmetry.space_group_name_H-M   'P 1'
#
loop_
_entity.id
_entity.type
_entity.pdbx_description
1 polymer ?
#
loop_
_entity_poly.entity_id
_entity_poly.type
_entity_poly.pdbx_seq_one_letter_code
_entity_poly.pdbx_strand_id
1 'polypeptide(L)'
;VARGRAAGLPAEELDEGEVALQQEERMEAAREGLELALECRGLQELRSAIREGRQAGLAEEELEEAEVALSEEKRLAAARSILEEALSSLDLAELQEAISQGREAGLADEEIAAAEEVLRLEVRRDAARAGLEAVMPFRAIHLLETAIQEGRDAGLEEEELEPAEVALQEEVRKADARDELRAAVAGRARAALLAAMAEGHAAGLAEWELAAAEAVLQEEERKAAARLALEEAAASHRIVDLTAALAEGRAAGLKGHEFALAEAVLQREERKVTARLRLE
;
A
#
# COMPACT_ATOMS: atom_id res chain seq x y z
N VAL A 1 8.27 -73.38 -35.09
CA VAL A 1 9.64 -73.61 -35.61
C VAL A 1 10.24 -74.96 -35.22
N ALA A 2 10.53 -75.24 -33.93
CA ALA A 2 11.25 -76.47 -33.51
C ALA A 2 10.57 -77.79 -33.92
N ARG A 3 9.24 -77.88 -33.79
CA ARG A 3 8.47 -79.05 -34.26
C ARG A 3 8.40 -79.18 -35.79
N GLY A 4 8.37 -78.06 -36.52
CA GLY A 4 8.39 -78.05 -37.99
C GLY A 4 9.74 -78.52 -38.55
N ARG A 5 10.83 -78.12 -37.91
CA ARG A 5 12.20 -78.55 -38.24
C ARG A 5 12.37 -80.07 -38.01
N ALA A 6 11.72 -80.62 -36.99
CA ALA A 6 11.66 -82.07 -36.74
C ALA A 6 10.74 -82.84 -37.71
N ALA A 7 9.78 -82.17 -38.35
CA ALA A 7 8.83 -82.76 -39.30
C ALA A 7 9.31 -82.70 -40.76
N GLY A 8 10.47 -82.09 -41.03
CA GLY A 8 11.07 -82.02 -42.38
C GLY A 8 10.45 -80.95 -43.30
N LEU A 9 9.85 -79.90 -42.73
CA LEU A 9 9.37 -78.77 -43.52
C LEU A 9 10.53 -78.08 -44.26
N PRO A 10 10.31 -77.53 -45.46
CA PRO A 10 11.34 -76.82 -46.23
C PRO A 10 11.84 -75.58 -45.46
N ALA A 11 13.09 -75.20 -45.70
CA ALA A 11 13.76 -74.11 -44.98
C ALA A 11 12.99 -72.77 -45.09
N GLU A 12 12.40 -72.49 -46.26
CA GLU A 12 11.61 -71.28 -46.50
C GLU A 12 10.41 -71.17 -45.54
N GLU A 13 9.66 -72.25 -45.30
CA GLU A 13 8.53 -72.26 -44.37
C GLU A 13 8.96 -72.12 -42.90
N LEU A 14 10.19 -72.54 -42.57
CA LEU A 14 10.75 -72.37 -41.23
C LEU A 14 11.20 -70.92 -40.99
N ASP A 15 11.80 -70.28 -42.00
CA ASP A 15 12.23 -68.88 -41.96
C ASP A 15 11.03 -67.93 -41.86
N GLU A 16 9.97 -68.19 -42.65
CA GLU A 16 8.69 -67.47 -42.53
C GLU A 16 8.08 -67.60 -41.13
N GLY A 17 8.12 -68.81 -40.56
CA GLY A 17 7.65 -69.05 -39.20
C GLY A 17 8.50 -68.40 -38.10
N GLU A 18 9.82 -68.23 -38.31
CA GLU A 18 10.70 -67.49 -37.40
C GLU A 18 10.44 -65.99 -37.47
N VAL A 19 10.27 -65.44 -38.67
CA VAL A 19 9.90 -64.02 -38.86
C VAL A 19 8.54 -63.71 -38.23
N ALA A 20 7.54 -64.58 -38.44
CA ALA A 20 6.23 -64.42 -37.82
C ALA A 20 6.30 -64.49 -36.28
N LEU A 21 7.10 -65.39 -35.72
CA LEU A 21 7.28 -65.48 -34.26
C LEU A 21 7.95 -64.23 -33.69
N GLN A 22 9.03 -63.75 -34.32
CA GLN A 22 9.70 -62.51 -33.89
C GLN A 22 8.77 -61.30 -34.00
N GLN A 23 7.90 -61.28 -35.00
CA GLN A 23 6.92 -60.21 -35.14
C GLN A 23 5.89 -60.25 -34.01
N GLU A 24 5.35 -61.43 -33.67
CA GLU A 24 4.40 -61.56 -32.57
C GLU A 24 5.03 -61.23 -31.21
N GLU A 25 6.27 -61.68 -30.94
CA GLU A 25 7.01 -61.32 -29.71
C GLU A 25 7.21 -59.80 -29.60
N ARG A 26 7.46 -59.11 -30.73
CA ARG A 26 7.53 -57.65 -30.75
C ARG A 26 6.17 -56.99 -30.51
N MET A 27 5.09 -57.57 -31.03
CA MET A 27 3.73 -57.08 -30.77
C MET A 27 3.33 -57.28 -29.31
N GLU A 28 3.62 -58.44 -28.71
CA GLU A 28 3.37 -58.73 -27.30
C GLU A 28 4.13 -57.75 -26.39
N ALA A 29 5.44 -57.56 -26.62
CA ALA A 29 6.23 -56.58 -25.88
C ALA A 29 5.70 -55.15 -26.03
N ALA A 30 5.23 -54.77 -27.22
CA ALA A 30 4.64 -53.46 -27.45
C ALA A 30 3.30 -53.29 -26.73
N ARG A 31 2.47 -54.35 -26.64
CA ARG A 31 1.22 -54.35 -25.86
C ARG A 31 1.49 -54.18 -24.37
N GLU A 32 2.45 -54.93 -23.82
CA GLU A 32 2.87 -54.78 -22.42
C GLU A 32 3.37 -53.36 -22.13
N GLY A 33 4.19 -52.79 -23.02
CA GLY A 33 4.65 -51.41 -22.91
C GLY A 33 3.52 -50.37 -22.95
N LEU A 34 2.49 -50.60 -23.78
CA LEU A 34 1.32 -49.75 -23.89
C LEU A 34 0.46 -49.80 -22.61
N GLU A 35 0.26 -51.00 -22.05
CA GLU A 35 -0.46 -51.20 -20.79
C GLU A 35 0.21 -50.44 -19.65
N LEU A 36 1.54 -50.59 -19.51
CA LEU A 36 2.31 -49.85 -18.50
C LEU A 36 2.24 -48.33 -18.69
N ALA A 37 2.24 -47.86 -19.94
CA ALA A 37 2.11 -46.43 -20.24
C ALA A 37 0.72 -45.89 -19.90
N LEU A 38 -0.33 -46.68 -20.14
CA LEU A 38 -1.71 -46.35 -19.76
C LEU A 38 -1.89 -46.31 -18.24
N GLU A 39 -1.25 -47.21 -17.49
CA GLU A 39 -1.26 -47.21 -16.03
C GLU A 39 -0.54 -45.98 -15.45
N CYS A 40 0.64 -45.65 -15.98
CA CYS A 40 1.44 -44.53 -15.49
C CYS A 40 0.89 -43.15 -15.93
N ARG A 41 0.06 -43.11 -16.97
CA ARG A 41 -0.45 -41.86 -17.60
C ARG A 41 0.66 -40.85 -17.93
N GLY A 42 1.87 -41.36 -18.19
CA GLY A 42 3.03 -40.53 -18.47
C GLY A 42 3.04 -40.04 -19.91
N LEU A 43 3.20 -38.73 -20.11
CA LEU A 43 3.08 -38.12 -21.45
C LEU A 43 4.18 -38.61 -22.42
N GLN A 44 5.40 -38.87 -21.93
CA GLN A 44 6.49 -39.39 -22.76
C GLN A 44 6.38 -40.91 -22.95
N GLU A 45 5.93 -41.61 -21.92
CA GLU A 45 5.69 -43.04 -21.88
C GLU A 45 4.62 -43.43 -22.90
N LEU A 46 3.46 -42.75 -22.87
CA LEU A 46 2.38 -42.92 -23.85
C LEU A 46 2.86 -42.64 -25.28
N ARG A 47 3.60 -41.53 -25.50
CA ARG A 47 4.14 -41.20 -26.83
C ARG A 47 5.10 -42.27 -27.35
N SER A 48 5.92 -42.85 -26.47
CA SER A 48 6.93 -43.84 -26.84
C SER A 48 6.27 -45.19 -27.11
N ALA A 49 5.37 -45.63 -26.22
CA ALA A 49 4.63 -46.87 -26.37
C ALA A 49 3.75 -46.89 -27.63
N ILE A 50 3.03 -45.80 -27.94
CA ILE A 50 2.26 -45.69 -29.20
C ILE A 50 3.19 -45.80 -30.41
N ARG A 51 4.36 -45.17 -30.37
CA ARG A 51 5.33 -45.23 -31.48
C ARG A 51 5.89 -46.64 -31.65
N GLU A 52 6.23 -47.31 -30.56
CA GLU A 52 6.73 -48.69 -30.56
C GLU A 52 5.65 -49.67 -31.04
N GLY A 53 4.41 -49.52 -30.58
CA GLY A 53 3.24 -50.26 -31.07
C GLY A 53 3.04 -50.15 -32.57
N ARG A 54 3.10 -48.92 -33.12
CA ARG A 54 3.06 -48.70 -34.58
C ARG A 54 4.21 -49.39 -35.31
N GLN A 55 5.43 -49.34 -34.76
CA GLN A 55 6.60 -49.99 -35.36
C GLN A 55 6.56 -51.52 -35.27
N ALA A 56 5.87 -52.06 -34.25
CA ALA A 56 5.58 -53.48 -34.09
C ALA A 56 4.37 -53.95 -34.92
N GLY A 57 3.64 -53.03 -35.57
CA GLY A 57 2.50 -53.39 -36.44
C GLY A 57 1.22 -53.72 -35.67
N LEU A 58 1.03 -53.17 -34.47
CA LEU A 58 -0.26 -53.21 -33.77
C LEU A 58 -1.34 -52.50 -34.60
N ALA A 59 -2.58 -52.97 -34.49
CA ALA A 59 -3.72 -52.37 -35.16
C ALA A 59 -4.06 -50.99 -34.55
N GLU A 60 -4.67 -50.08 -35.33
CA GLU A 60 -5.02 -48.75 -34.80
C GLU A 60 -6.07 -48.85 -33.68
N GLU A 61 -6.94 -49.86 -33.71
CA GLU A 61 -7.90 -50.15 -32.63
C GLU A 61 -7.20 -50.53 -31.31
N GLU A 62 -6.01 -51.16 -31.38
CA GLU A 62 -5.21 -51.47 -30.18
C GLU A 62 -4.50 -50.22 -29.63
N LEU A 63 -4.33 -49.17 -30.44
CA LEU A 63 -3.66 -47.92 -30.05
C LEU A 63 -4.63 -46.83 -29.61
N GLU A 64 -5.91 -46.91 -29.99
CA GLU A 64 -6.92 -45.86 -29.79
C GLU A 64 -7.02 -45.38 -28.34
N GLU A 65 -7.06 -46.29 -27.37
CA GLU A 65 -7.14 -45.94 -25.95
C GLU A 65 -5.93 -45.11 -25.48
N ALA A 66 -4.72 -45.51 -25.91
CA ALA A 66 -3.50 -44.79 -25.58
C ALA A 66 -3.44 -43.42 -26.28
N GLU A 67 -3.99 -43.30 -27.49
CA GLU A 67 -4.07 -42.01 -28.18
C GLU A 67 -5.04 -41.03 -27.50
N VAL A 68 -6.20 -41.52 -27.05
CA VAL A 68 -7.15 -40.73 -26.24
C VAL A 68 -6.49 -40.29 -24.94
N ALA A 69 -5.88 -41.22 -24.20
CA ALA A 69 -5.14 -40.91 -22.98
C ALA A 69 -4.02 -39.87 -23.22
N LEU A 70 -3.26 -40.01 -24.30
CA LEU A 70 -2.22 -39.04 -24.66
C LEU A 70 -2.80 -37.65 -24.98
N SER A 71 -3.96 -37.59 -25.63
CA SER A 71 -4.65 -36.33 -25.92
C SER A 71 -5.16 -35.66 -24.64
N GLU A 72 -5.73 -36.43 -23.72
CA GLU A 72 -6.17 -35.96 -22.40
C GLU A 72 -4.98 -35.40 -21.61
N GLU A 73 -3.89 -36.16 -21.49
CA GLU A 73 -2.69 -35.73 -20.75
C GLU A 73 -2.02 -34.50 -21.37
N LYS A 74 -2.04 -34.35 -22.71
CA LYS A 74 -1.58 -33.12 -23.37
C LYS A 74 -2.43 -31.92 -22.98
N ARG A 75 -3.77 -32.09 -22.91
CA ARG A 75 -4.68 -31.02 -22.50
C ARG A 75 -4.46 -30.63 -21.04
N LEU A 76 -4.31 -31.61 -20.15
CA LEU A 76 -4.00 -31.37 -18.74
C LEU A 76 -2.65 -30.67 -18.57
N ALA A 77 -1.60 -31.13 -19.25
CA ALA A 77 -0.28 -30.51 -19.20
C ALA A 77 -0.29 -29.06 -19.71
N ALA A 78 -1.03 -28.77 -20.78
CA ALA A 78 -1.19 -27.40 -21.27
C ALA A 78 -1.92 -26.52 -20.25
N ALA A 79 -3.01 -27.01 -19.65
CA ALA A 79 -3.75 -26.27 -18.63
C ALA A 79 -2.91 -26.01 -17.36
N ARG A 80 -2.09 -26.97 -16.92
CA ARG A 80 -1.13 -26.77 -15.81
C ARG A 80 -0.12 -25.68 -16.14
N SER A 81 0.43 -25.67 -17.35
CA SER A 81 1.37 -24.65 -17.80
C SER A 81 0.74 -23.25 -17.75
N ILE A 82 -0.49 -23.10 -18.25
CA ILE A 82 -1.21 -21.82 -18.24
C ILE A 82 -1.49 -21.37 -16.79
N LEU A 83 -1.87 -22.30 -15.91
CA LEU A 83 -2.11 -22.00 -14.50
C LEU A 83 -0.84 -21.58 -13.76
N GLU A 84 0.30 -22.24 -14.02
CA GLU A 84 1.60 -21.88 -13.44
C GLU A 84 2.08 -20.49 -13.90
N GLU A 85 1.88 -20.17 -15.18
CA GLU A 85 2.18 -18.84 -15.73
C GLU A 85 1.32 -17.76 -15.05
N ALA A 86 0.01 -17.98 -14.92
CA ALA A 86 -0.90 -17.04 -14.27
C ALA A 86 -0.62 -16.88 -12.76
N LEU A 87 -0.24 -17.96 -12.07
CA LEU A 87 0.20 -17.91 -10.67
C LEU A 87 1.51 -17.11 -10.50
N SER A 88 2.34 -17.07 -11.52
CA SER A 88 3.59 -16.32 -11.52
C SER A 88 3.38 -14.84 -11.84
N SER A 89 2.42 -14.50 -12.70
CA SER A 89 2.09 -13.10 -13.03
C SER A 89 1.28 -12.42 -11.93
N LEU A 90 0.48 -13.18 -11.17
CA LEU A 90 -0.48 -12.69 -10.19
C LEU A 90 -1.51 -11.71 -10.79
N ASP A 91 -1.70 -11.73 -12.11
CA ASP A 91 -2.73 -10.94 -12.76
C ASP A 91 -4.11 -11.57 -12.50
N LEU A 92 -5.05 -10.77 -12.00
CA LEU A 92 -6.37 -11.25 -11.59
C LEU A 92 -7.17 -11.83 -12.76
N ALA A 93 -7.06 -11.24 -13.95
CA ALA A 93 -7.81 -11.69 -15.13
C ALA A 93 -7.21 -12.98 -15.69
N GLU A 94 -5.87 -13.03 -15.83
CA GLU A 94 -5.15 -14.23 -16.26
C GLU A 94 -5.41 -15.41 -15.31
N LEU A 95 -5.37 -15.17 -13.99
CA LEU A 95 -5.59 -16.22 -12.99
C LEU A 95 -7.03 -16.76 -13.01
N GLN A 96 -8.03 -15.88 -13.16
CA GLN A 96 -9.43 -16.30 -13.32
C GLN A 96 -9.63 -17.14 -14.59
N GLU A 97 -9.05 -16.70 -15.71
CA GLU A 97 -9.13 -17.43 -16.97
C GLU A 97 -8.43 -18.79 -16.87
N ALA A 98 -7.22 -18.83 -16.33
CA ALA A 98 -6.45 -20.07 -16.15
C ALA A 98 -7.18 -21.08 -15.25
N ILE A 99 -7.82 -20.64 -14.16
CA ILE A 99 -8.66 -21.48 -13.29
C ILE A 99 -9.84 -22.07 -14.08
N SER A 100 -10.49 -21.26 -14.92
CA SER A 100 -11.60 -21.73 -15.77
C SER A 100 -11.13 -22.77 -16.79
N GLN A 101 -10.03 -22.50 -17.50
CA GLN A 101 -9.45 -23.43 -18.46
C GLN A 101 -8.96 -24.73 -17.79
N GLY A 102 -8.40 -24.64 -16.58
CA GLY A 102 -8.01 -25.79 -15.77
C GLY A 102 -9.18 -26.70 -15.43
N ARG A 103 -10.32 -26.13 -15.04
CA ARG A 103 -11.56 -26.89 -14.79
C ARG A 103 -12.09 -27.58 -16.04
N GLU A 104 -12.12 -26.86 -17.17
CA GLU A 104 -12.56 -27.42 -18.45
C GLU A 104 -11.63 -28.54 -18.96
N ALA A 105 -10.33 -28.42 -18.68
CA ALA A 105 -9.34 -29.44 -18.98
C ALA A 105 -9.44 -30.68 -18.06
N GLY A 106 -10.08 -30.54 -16.89
CA GLY A 106 -10.23 -31.60 -15.89
C GLY A 106 -9.04 -31.73 -14.94
N LEU A 107 -8.37 -30.61 -14.60
CA LEU A 107 -7.37 -30.59 -13.53
C LEU A 107 -7.98 -31.04 -12.19
N ALA A 108 -7.13 -31.55 -11.30
CA ALA A 108 -7.58 -32.00 -9.99
C ALA A 108 -8.13 -30.83 -9.16
N ASP A 109 -9.15 -31.10 -8.34
CA ASP A 109 -9.79 -30.08 -7.50
C ASP A 109 -8.79 -29.43 -6.54
N GLU A 110 -7.77 -30.16 -6.08
CA GLU A 110 -6.71 -29.62 -5.23
C GLU A 110 -5.83 -28.59 -5.96
N GLU A 111 -5.51 -28.82 -7.25
CA GLU A 111 -4.74 -27.88 -8.08
C GLU A 111 -5.54 -26.59 -8.29
N ILE A 112 -6.84 -26.73 -8.56
CA ILE A 112 -7.76 -25.59 -8.73
C ILE A 112 -7.95 -24.82 -7.42
N ALA A 113 -8.19 -25.52 -6.30
CA ALA A 113 -8.42 -24.89 -5.00
C ALA A 113 -7.21 -24.07 -4.53
N ALA A 114 -5.98 -24.52 -4.80
CA ALA A 114 -4.77 -23.76 -4.51
C ALA A 114 -4.74 -22.43 -5.29
N ALA A 115 -5.06 -22.45 -6.58
CA ALA A 115 -5.11 -21.24 -7.40
C ALA A 115 -6.25 -20.29 -7.00
N GLU A 116 -7.41 -20.82 -6.59
CA GLU A 116 -8.51 -20.00 -6.08
C GLU A 116 -8.17 -19.27 -4.79
N GLU A 117 -7.39 -19.89 -3.90
CA GLU A 117 -6.95 -19.22 -2.67
C GLU A 117 -5.98 -18.07 -2.99
N VAL A 118 -5.07 -18.25 -3.95
CA VAL A 118 -4.20 -17.18 -4.44
C VAL A 118 -5.04 -16.05 -5.05
N LEU A 119 -6.02 -16.37 -5.89
CA LEU A 119 -6.92 -15.38 -6.48
C LEU A 119 -7.67 -14.60 -5.39
N ARG A 120 -8.18 -15.27 -4.37
CA ARG A 120 -8.90 -14.63 -3.25
C ARG A 120 -8.01 -13.64 -2.51
N LEU A 121 -6.76 -14.00 -2.25
CA LEU A 121 -5.79 -13.12 -1.61
C LEU A 121 -5.46 -11.91 -2.49
N GLU A 122 -5.23 -12.11 -3.78
CA GLU A 122 -4.87 -11.03 -4.69
C GLU A 122 -6.03 -10.06 -4.93
N VAL A 123 -7.28 -10.55 -5.01
CA VAL A 123 -8.48 -9.68 -5.06
C VAL A 123 -8.55 -8.78 -3.82
N ARG A 124 -8.20 -9.31 -2.66
CA ARG A 124 -8.19 -8.54 -1.40
C ARG A 124 -7.08 -7.49 -1.39
N ARG A 125 -5.90 -7.82 -1.92
CA ARG A 125 -4.79 -6.88 -2.09
C ARG A 125 -5.14 -5.76 -3.06
N ASP A 126 -5.68 -6.09 -4.23
CA ASP A 126 -6.12 -5.12 -5.23
C ASP A 126 -7.15 -4.14 -4.66
N ALA A 127 -8.16 -4.66 -3.94
CA ALA A 127 -9.14 -3.82 -3.25
C ALA A 127 -8.50 -2.88 -2.21
N ALA A 128 -7.51 -3.37 -1.44
CA ALA A 128 -6.79 -2.54 -0.47
C ALA A 128 -5.93 -1.47 -1.15
N ARG A 129 -5.25 -1.77 -2.26
CA ARG A 129 -4.51 -0.79 -3.08
C ARG A 129 -5.45 0.31 -3.58
N ALA A 130 -6.60 -0.08 -4.14
CA ALA A 130 -7.61 0.87 -4.60
C ALA A 130 -8.17 1.72 -3.45
N GLY A 131 -8.35 1.13 -2.26
CA GLY A 131 -8.75 1.83 -1.05
C GLY A 131 -7.74 2.90 -0.62
N LEU A 132 -6.45 2.54 -0.60
CA LEU A 132 -5.36 3.49 -0.33
C LEU A 132 -5.36 4.62 -1.35
N GLU A 133 -5.39 4.32 -2.64
CA GLU A 133 -5.43 5.34 -3.71
C GLU A 133 -6.61 6.31 -3.54
N ALA A 134 -7.79 5.79 -3.17
CA ALA A 134 -8.99 6.62 -2.99
C ALA A 134 -8.89 7.59 -1.81
N VAL A 135 -8.17 7.26 -0.74
CA VAL A 135 -8.06 8.13 0.46
C VAL A 135 -6.92 9.17 0.36
N MET A 136 -5.92 8.90 -0.48
CA MET A 136 -4.73 9.76 -0.63
C MET A 136 -5.02 11.23 -0.99
N PRO A 137 -6.01 11.57 -1.83
CA PRO A 137 -6.34 12.97 -2.12
C PRO A 137 -6.93 13.74 -0.94
N PHE A 138 -7.62 13.06 -0.02
CA PHE A 138 -8.30 13.70 1.11
C PHE A 138 -7.39 13.88 2.31
N ARG A 139 -6.41 12.99 2.47
CA ARG A 139 -5.43 12.98 3.57
C ARG A 139 -6.07 13.11 4.96
N ALA A 140 -7.26 12.55 5.16
CA ALA A 140 -7.87 12.54 6.48
C ALA A 140 -7.21 11.45 7.35
N ILE A 141 -6.67 11.83 8.51
CA ILE A 141 -5.92 10.95 9.44
C ILE A 141 -6.63 9.59 9.63
N HIS A 142 -7.90 9.59 10.07
CA HIS A 142 -8.65 8.36 10.33
C HIS A 142 -8.88 7.49 9.08
N LEU A 143 -9.02 8.09 7.89
CA LEU A 143 -9.17 7.35 6.64
C LEU A 143 -7.86 6.70 6.23
N LEU A 144 -6.75 7.42 6.36
CA LEU A 144 -5.40 6.89 6.12
C LEU A 144 -5.08 5.74 7.08
N GLU A 145 -5.32 5.91 8.38
CA GLU A 145 -5.14 4.84 9.38
C GLU A 145 -5.93 3.58 9.03
N THR A 146 -7.20 3.74 8.66
CA THR A 146 -8.07 2.62 8.28
C THR A 146 -7.56 1.93 7.02
N ALA A 147 -7.25 2.68 5.96
CA ALA A 147 -6.78 2.12 4.71
C ALA A 147 -5.41 1.43 4.84
N ILE A 148 -4.48 1.99 5.63
CA ILE A 148 -3.19 1.36 5.93
C ILE A 148 -3.42 0.05 6.68
N GLN A 149 -4.31 0.02 7.67
CA GLN A 149 -4.62 -1.21 8.40
C GLN A 149 -5.25 -2.27 7.50
N GLU A 150 -6.19 -1.89 6.63
CA GLU A 150 -6.78 -2.79 5.64
C GLU A 150 -5.72 -3.35 4.67
N GLY A 151 -4.78 -2.52 4.23
CA GLY A 151 -3.62 -2.92 3.44
C GLY A 151 -2.72 -3.94 4.14
N ARG A 152 -2.38 -3.70 5.41
CA ARG A 152 -1.62 -4.66 6.22
C ARG A 152 -2.37 -5.97 6.41
N ASP A 153 -3.67 -5.91 6.69
CA ASP A 153 -4.49 -7.09 6.89
C ASP A 153 -4.66 -7.90 5.58
N ALA A 154 -4.63 -7.22 4.43
CA ALA A 154 -4.61 -7.83 3.10
C ALA A 154 -3.22 -8.38 2.71
N GLY A 155 -2.17 -8.06 3.47
CA GLY A 155 -0.81 -8.50 3.23
C GLY A 155 -0.14 -7.77 2.06
N LEU A 156 -0.40 -6.45 1.93
CA LEU A 156 0.41 -5.55 1.10
C LEU A 156 1.81 -5.40 1.69
N GLU A 157 2.79 -5.15 0.82
CA GLU A 157 4.18 -4.93 1.23
C GLU A 157 4.37 -3.54 1.83
N GLU A 158 5.42 -3.36 2.64
CA GLU A 158 5.68 -2.09 3.33
C GLU A 158 5.90 -0.95 2.33
N GLU A 159 6.56 -1.25 1.21
CA GLU A 159 6.80 -0.33 0.10
C GLU A 159 5.49 0.18 -0.53
N GLU A 160 4.42 -0.62 -0.52
CA GLU A 160 3.10 -0.22 -1.00
C GLU A 160 2.37 0.69 0.00
N LEU A 161 2.65 0.52 1.30
CA LEU A 161 2.02 1.28 2.40
C LEU A 161 2.74 2.60 2.69
N GLU A 162 4.06 2.67 2.46
CA GLU A 162 4.92 3.81 2.78
C GLU A 162 4.36 5.17 2.35
N PRO A 163 3.82 5.37 1.13
CA PRO A 163 3.30 6.68 0.73
C PRO A 163 2.14 7.17 1.60
N ALA A 164 1.26 6.25 2.02
CA ALA A 164 0.12 6.57 2.88
C ALA A 164 0.57 6.82 4.32
N GLU A 165 1.57 6.09 4.81
CA GLU A 165 2.15 6.29 6.14
C GLU A 165 2.85 7.64 6.27
N VAL A 166 3.62 8.05 5.26
CA VAL A 166 4.24 9.37 5.21
C VAL A 166 3.16 10.46 5.21
N ALA A 167 2.12 10.32 4.39
CA ALA A 167 1.01 11.26 4.37
C ALA A 167 0.29 11.33 5.72
N LEU A 168 0.09 10.19 6.40
CA LEU A 168 -0.49 10.14 7.74
C LEU A 168 0.39 10.90 8.74
N GLN A 169 1.70 10.66 8.74
CA GLN A 169 2.64 11.33 9.64
C GLN A 169 2.67 12.85 9.43
N GLU A 170 2.64 13.31 8.17
CA GLU A 170 2.55 14.74 7.83
C GLU A 170 1.28 15.37 8.42
N GLU A 171 0.12 14.73 8.26
CA GLU A 171 -1.15 15.28 8.72
C GLU A 171 -1.31 15.22 10.24
N VAL A 172 -0.79 14.18 10.89
CA VAL A 172 -0.69 14.11 12.36
C VAL A 172 0.16 15.28 12.87
N ARG A 173 1.34 15.51 12.30
CA ARG A 173 2.20 16.63 12.69
C ARG A 173 1.51 17.98 12.52
N LYS A 174 0.76 18.18 11.43
CA LYS A 174 -0.04 19.39 11.23
C LYS A 174 -1.16 19.51 12.27
N ALA A 175 -1.84 18.42 12.62
CA ALA A 175 -2.87 18.43 13.65
C ALA A 175 -2.30 18.85 15.02
N ASP A 176 -1.18 18.28 15.42
CA ASP A 176 -0.48 18.63 16.66
C ASP A 176 -0.05 20.10 16.66
N ALA A 177 0.55 20.58 15.57
CA ALA A 177 0.95 21.99 15.43
C ALA A 177 -0.27 22.94 15.53
N ARG A 178 -1.44 22.56 14.99
CA ARG A 178 -2.68 23.35 15.15
C ARG A 178 -3.17 23.37 16.59
N ASP A 179 -3.05 22.28 17.33
CA ASP A 179 -3.41 22.21 18.75
C ASP A 179 -2.48 23.08 19.60
N GLU A 180 -1.17 23.01 19.36
CA GLU A 180 -0.17 23.87 20.02
C GLU A 180 -0.40 25.35 19.72
N LEU A 181 -0.68 25.69 18.46
CA LEU A 181 -0.98 27.07 18.05
C LEU A 181 -2.24 27.59 18.74
N ARG A 182 -3.31 26.78 18.81
CA ARG A 182 -4.54 27.11 19.54
C ARG A 182 -4.26 27.35 21.03
N ALA A 183 -3.43 26.52 21.66
CA ALA A 183 -3.03 26.68 23.05
C ALA A 183 -2.20 27.97 23.26
N ALA A 184 -1.26 28.27 22.36
CA ALA A 184 -0.44 29.48 22.42
C ALA A 184 -1.27 30.77 22.24
N VAL A 185 -2.23 30.75 21.31
CA VAL A 185 -3.21 31.84 21.11
C VAL A 185 -4.05 32.08 22.36
N ALA A 186 -4.55 31.02 22.99
CA ALA A 186 -5.30 31.13 24.22
C ALA A 186 -4.46 31.67 25.40
N GLY A 187 -3.19 31.24 25.48
CA GLY A 187 -2.25 31.66 26.52
C GLY A 187 -1.69 33.07 26.34
N ARG A 188 -1.67 33.60 25.11
CA ARG A 188 -1.14 34.94 24.76
C ARG A 188 0.33 35.17 25.19
N ALA A 189 1.08 34.11 25.45
CA ALA A 189 2.49 34.23 25.83
C ALA A 189 3.36 34.40 24.57
N ARG A 190 4.04 35.54 24.42
CA ARG A 190 4.85 35.89 23.25
C ARG A 190 5.82 34.78 22.81
N ALA A 191 6.57 34.21 23.76
CA ALA A 191 7.53 33.15 23.46
C ALA A 191 6.85 31.87 22.95
N ALA A 192 5.69 31.50 23.51
CA ALA A 192 4.93 30.34 23.08
C ALA A 192 4.30 30.54 21.69
N LEU A 193 3.81 31.75 21.40
CA LEU A 193 3.28 32.10 20.06
C LEU A 193 4.35 31.96 18.98
N LEU A 194 5.55 32.53 19.21
CA LEU A 194 6.66 32.43 18.27
C LEU A 194 7.09 30.97 18.04
N ALA A 195 7.17 30.18 19.11
CA ALA A 195 7.52 28.77 19.01
C ALA A 195 6.45 27.97 18.23
N ALA A 196 5.17 28.15 18.56
CA ALA A 196 4.08 27.45 17.89
C ALA A 196 3.92 27.86 16.43
N MET A 197 4.16 29.13 16.08
CA MET A 197 4.18 29.57 14.67
C MET A 197 5.35 28.96 13.91
N ALA A 198 6.54 28.87 14.52
CA ALA A 198 7.70 28.22 13.91
C ALA A 198 7.45 26.73 13.66
N GLU A 199 6.86 26.01 14.62
CA GLU A 199 6.48 24.61 14.43
C GLU A 199 5.37 24.46 13.39
N GLY A 200 4.37 25.37 13.39
CA GLY A 200 3.32 25.41 12.37
C GLY A 200 3.88 25.56 10.95
N HIS A 201 4.86 26.44 10.74
CA HIS A 201 5.56 26.55 9.46
C HIS A 201 6.36 25.27 9.14
N ALA A 202 7.06 24.69 10.12
CA ALA A 202 7.84 23.47 9.93
C ALA A 202 6.97 22.24 9.60
N ALA A 203 5.74 22.21 10.12
CA ALA A 203 4.72 21.21 9.80
C ALA A 203 4.00 21.47 8.47
N GLY A 204 4.22 22.64 7.84
CA GLY A 204 3.59 23.02 6.58
C GLY A 204 2.13 23.45 6.73
N LEU A 205 1.76 24.08 7.85
CA LEU A 205 0.48 24.78 7.97
C LEU A 205 0.39 25.94 6.99
N ALA A 206 -0.81 26.22 6.50
CA ALA A 206 -1.03 27.33 5.60
C ALA A 206 -1.01 28.67 6.35
N GLU A 207 -0.61 29.74 5.66
CA GLU A 207 -0.49 31.10 6.26
C GLU A 207 -1.79 31.58 6.93
N TRP A 208 -2.95 31.23 6.38
CA TRP A 208 -4.24 31.60 6.98
C TRP A 208 -4.51 30.89 8.32
N GLU A 209 -3.91 29.72 8.55
CA GLU A 209 -3.99 29.00 9.83
C GLU A 209 -3.14 29.70 10.90
N LEU A 210 -2.05 30.34 10.48
CA LEU A 210 -1.12 31.08 11.35
C LEU A 210 -1.56 32.52 11.64
N ALA A 211 -2.41 33.09 10.78
CA ALA A 211 -2.82 34.50 10.86
C ALA A 211 -3.44 34.91 12.22
N ALA A 212 -4.18 34.01 12.87
CA ALA A 212 -4.76 34.29 14.19
C ALA A 212 -3.68 34.46 15.27
N ALA A 213 -2.63 33.62 15.23
CA ALA A 213 -1.50 33.72 16.15
C ALA A 213 -0.66 34.97 15.89
N GLU A 214 -0.46 35.33 14.62
CA GLU A 214 0.24 36.55 14.24
C GLU A 214 -0.49 37.80 14.77
N ALA A 215 -1.81 37.87 14.63
CA ALA A 215 -2.60 38.99 15.15
C ALA A 215 -2.49 39.12 16.68
N VAL A 216 -2.54 38.00 17.41
CA VAL A 216 -2.35 38.02 18.88
C VAL A 216 -0.93 38.44 19.24
N LEU A 217 0.08 37.97 18.50
CA LEU A 217 1.47 38.35 18.70
C LEU A 217 1.66 39.86 18.52
N GLN A 218 1.13 40.45 17.44
CA GLN A 218 1.18 41.89 17.19
C GLN A 218 0.46 42.69 18.29
N GLU A 219 -0.68 42.22 18.79
CA GLU A 219 -1.38 42.83 19.93
C GLU A 219 -0.50 42.85 21.19
N GLU A 220 0.12 41.72 21.53
CA GLU A 220 0.96 41.60 22.73
C GLU A 220 2.29 42.37 22.59
N GLU A 221 2.86 42.48 21.38
CA GLU A 221 4.02 43.33 21.11
C GLU A 221 3.68 44.82 21.24
N ARG A 222 2.51 45.25 20.75
CA ARG A 222 2.03 46.62 20.94
C ARG A 222 1.83 46.96 22.42
N LYS A 223 1.26 46.04 23.20
CA LYS A 223 1.14 46.19 24.66
C LYS A 223 2.51 46.29 25.34
N ALA A 224 3.47 45.44 24.95
CA ALA A 224 4.82 45.49 25.51
C ALA A 224 5.52 46.84 25.21
N ALA A 225 5.41 47.33 23.98
CA ALA A 225 5.95 48.64 23.59
C ALA A 225 5.27 49.78 24.37
N ALA A 226 3.95 49.72 24.55
CA ALA A 226 3.23 50.73 25.32
C ALA A 226 3.59 50.72 26.82
N ARG A 227 3.85 49.55 27.43
CA ARG A 227 4.37 49.45 28.80
C ARG A 227 5.73 50.12 28.93
N LEU A 228 6.65 49.84 28.01
CA LEU A 228 7.97 50.46 28.00
C LEU A 228 7.87 51.98 27.86
N ALA A 229 7.02 52.47 26.95
CA ALA A 229 6.80 53.90 26.77
C ALA A 229 6.20 54.57 28.02
N LEU A 230 5.29 53.89 28.74
CA LEU A 230 4.76 54.37 30.01
C LEU A 230 5.83 54.46 31.09
N GLU A 231 6.71 53.46 31.20
CA GLU A 231 7.84 53.46 32.13
C GLU A 231 8.81 54.61 31.84
N GLU A 232 9.18 54.80 30.56
CA GLU A 232 10.06 55.89 30.13
C GLU A 232 9.44 57.28 30.37
N ALA A 233 8.14 57.45 30.06
CA ALA A 233 7.43 58.71 30.31
C ALA A 233 7.29 59.01 31.80
N ALA A 234 7.03 57.99 32.63
CA ALA A 234 7.01 58.12 34.08
C ALA A 234 8.38 58.54 34.64
N ALA A 235 9.47 58.01 34.08
CA ALA A 235 10.83 58.39 34.46
C ALA A 235 11.20 59.81 34.01
N SER A 236 10.65 60.29 32.89
CA SER A 236 10.97 61.62 32.34
C SER A 236 10.28 62.77 33.08
N HIS A 237 9.20 62.49 33.84
CA HIS A 237 8.35 63.48 34.51
C HIS A 237 7.78 64.57 33.59
N ARG A 238 7.78 64.38 32.27
CA ARG A 238 7.20 65.32 31.32
C ARG A 238 5.72 65.02 31.12
N ILE A 239 4.86 66.00 31.45
CA ILE A 239 3.39 65.89 31.34
C ILE A 239 2.97 65.45 29.93
N VAL A 240 3.58 66.03 28.88
CA VAL A 240 3.26 65.72 27.48
C VAL A 240 3.54 64.25 27.14
N ASP A 241 4.73 63.76 27.49
CA ASP A 241 5.14 62.37 27.25
C ASP A 241 4.23 61.39 28.01
N LEU A 242 3.88 61.71 29.26
CA LEU A 242 2.96 60.92 30.09
C LEU A 242 1.56 60.84 29.47
N THR A 243 0.99 61.96 29.03
CA THR A 243 -0.33 61.95 28.38
C THR A 243 -0.35 61.15 27.08
N ALA A 244 0.72 61.25 26.27
CA ALA A 244 0.84 60.48 25.04
C ALA A 244 0.97 58.98 25.31
N ALA A 245 1.84 58.58 26.25
CA ALA A 245 2.03 57.19 26.63
C ALA A 245 0.77 56.56 27.26
N LEU A 246 0.03 57.30 28.09
CA LEU A 246 -1.26 56.85 28.64
C LEU A 246 -2.32 56.66 27.55
N ALA A 247 -2.36 57.55 26.55
CA ALA A 247 -3.27 57.39 25.42
C ALA A 247 -2.92 56.16 24.57
N GLU A 248 -1.63 55.94 24.25
CA GLU A 248 -1.20 54.77 23.49
C GLU A 248 -1.41 53.47 24.26
N GLY A 249 -1.11 53.42 25.57
CA GLY A 249 -1.37 52.24 26.38
C GLY A 249 -2.86 51.88 26.45
N ARG A 250 -3.76 52.87 26.46
CA ARG A 250 -5.21 52.64 26.35
C ARG A 250 -5.59 52.11 24.96
N ALA A 251 -5.01 52.66 23.90
CA ALA A 251 -5.22 52.19 22.52
C ALA A 251 -4.68 50.77 22.29
N ALA A 252 -3.60 50.39 22.98
CA ALA A 252 -3.04 49.04 23.00
C ALA A 252 -3.81 48.06 23.90
N GLY A 253 -4.79 48.54 24.67
CA GLY A 253 -5.62 47.69 25.54
C GLY A 253 -4.91 47.25 26.83
N LEU A 254 -3.96 48.02 27.35
CA LEU A 254 -3.43 47.79 28.70
C LEU A 254 -4.54 47.94 29.75
N LYS A 255 -4.43 47.21 30.86
CA LYS A 255 -5.40 47.20 31.96
C LYS A 255 -5.13 48.34 32.95
N GLY A 256 -6.16 48.75 33.69
CA GLY A 256 -6.11 49.87 34.65
C GLY A 256 -4.90 49.88 35.59
N HIS A 257 -4.53 48.72 36.14
CA HIS A 257 -3.38 48.63 37.06
C HIS A 257 -2.03 48.88 36.38
N GLU A 258 -1.92 48.65 35.07
CA GLU A 258 -0.70 48.89 34.29
C GLU A 258 -0.44 50.39 34.08
N PHE A 259 -1.45 51.25 34.26
CA PHE A 259 -1.31 52.72 34.17
C PHE A 259 -1.06 53.40 35.51
N ALA A 260 -1.27 52.71 36.63
CA ALA A 260 -1.42 53.33 37.95
C ALA A 260 -0.22 54.21 38.34
N LEU A 261 1.00 53.78 38.02
CA LEU A 261 2.22 54.55 38.29
C LEU A 261 2.27 55.83 37.44
N ALA A 262 2.10 55.72 36.12
CA ALA A 262 2.17 56.85 35.20
C ALA A 262 1.07 57.89 35.49
N GLU A 263 -0.16 57.45 35.83
CA GLU A 263 -1.25 58.35 36.23
C GLU A 263 -0.93 59.10 37.53
N ALA A 264 -0.33 58.44 38.52
CA ALA A 264 0.08 59.09 39.76
C ALA A 264 1.20 60.13 39.54
N VAL A 265 2.17 59.82 38.68
CA VAL A 265 3.23 60.78 38.29
C VAL A 265 2.61 61.97 37.57
N LEU A 266 1.73 61.75 36.60
CA LEU A 266 1.05 62.81 35.85
C LEU A 266 0.30 63.75 36.80
N GLN A 267 -0.54 63.22 37.69
CA GLN A 267 -1.29 64.03 38.66
C GLN A 267 -0.37 64.84 39.57
N ARG A 268 0.78 64.29 39.96
CA ARG A 268 1.77 65.00 40.77
C ARG A 268 2.40 66.16 40.00
N GLU A 269 2.80 65.94 38.75
CA GLU A 269 3.40 66.99 37.91
C GLU A 269 2.40 68.09 37.56
N GLU A 270 1.14 67.74 37.24
CA GLU A 270 0.07 68.71 37.00
C GLU A 270 -0.22 69.59 38.23
N ARG A 271 -0.20 69.00 39.43
CA ARG A 271 -0.32 69.77 40.68
C ARG A 271 0.83 70.75 40.86
N LYS A 272 2.06 70.36 40.53
CA LYS A 272 3.23 71.26 40.59
C LYS A 272 3.09 72.42 39.61
N VAL A 273 2.66 72.16 38.37
CA VAL A 273 2.45 73.21 37.36
C VAL A 273 1.34 74.16 37.79
N THR A 274 0.21 73.64 38.26
CA THR A 274 -0.90 74.46 38.76
C THR A 274 -0.50 75.31 39.96
N ALA A 275 0.31 74.75 40.87
CA ALA A 275 0.83 75.50 42.01
C ALA A 275 1.77 76.64 41.58
N ARG A 276 2.62 76.42 40.56
CA ARG A 276 3.48 77.47 39.99
C ARG A 276 2.66 78.60 39.37
N LEU A 277 1.65 78.26 38.57
CA LEU A 277 0.75 79.24 37.93
C LEU A 277 -0.07 80.09 38.93
N ARG A 278 -0.25 79.63 40.17
CA ARG A 278 -0.95 80.40 41.23
C ARG A 278 -0.05 81.37 41.99
N LEU A 279 1.26 81.22 41.86
CA LEU A 279 2.24 82.08 42.52
C LEU A 279 2.71 83.22 41.61
N GLU A 280 2.39 83.15 40.33
CA GLU A 280 2.60 84.18 39.30
C GLU A 280 1.39 85.11 39.21
#